data_AF-A0AAV1J2A2-F1
#
_entry.id   AF-A0AAV1J2A2-F1
#
_cell.length_a   1.000
_cell.length_b   1.000
_cell.length_c   1.000
_cell.angle_alpha   90.00
_cell.angle_beta   90.00
_cell.angle_gamma   90.00
#
_symmetry.space_group_name_H-M   'P 1'
#
loop_
_entity.id
_entity.type
_entity.pdbx_description
1 polymer ?
#
loop_
_entity_poly.entity_id
_entity_poly.type
_entity_poly.pdbx_seq_one_letter_code
_entity_poly.pdbx_strand_id
1 'polypeptide(L)'
;MATSKTLLLLANKLGIAEEGKLLSKAAELERLLQMKLTAGNNLTDTSRIVICLDLAATIYGADLDHKTAIKYSGLKGPTYTSSKKMVENLLELNNDKLTVSSLCLNFQCNGVKGLAENILQDIQKTTKMELDMTLPQYACMAVYQACRINKIKLPKSKMVEKSRLKLGQWSKLEAEWAKIIDEKFAVVMKRGRPAKVKVVDDEKAMDIDTSPKKEIVIERKVESYEDWKRRMLEQAYKELEVLENERKIKKSVTRLSIHEESLRRSPRKTPIKSPQKTPQKFSPYKGPRKDGVIRLVFPKDF
;
A
#
# COMPACT_ATOMS: atom_id res chain seq x y z
N MET A 1 -17.84 29.40 -21.34
CA MET A 1 -17.13 28.72 -20.23
C MET A 1 -16.00 29.63 -19.78
N ALA A 2 -15.93 30.01 -18.50
CA ALA A 2 -14.88 30.89 -18.01
C ALA A 2 -13.55 30.13 -17.97
N THR A 3 -12.68 30.36 -18.95
CA THR A 3 -11.32 29.82 -18.97
C THR A 3 -10.44 30.62 -18.02
N SER A 4 -9.74 29.95 -17.10
CA SER A 4 -8.80 30.62 -16.18
C SER A 4 -7.79 31.47 -16.97
N LYS A 5 -7.59 32.73 -16.55
CA LYS A 5 -6.66 33.67 -17.20
C LYS A 5 -5.24 33.10 -17.32
N THR A 6 -4.82 32.31 -16.33
CA THR A 6 -3.54 31.60 -16.29
C THR A 6 -3.44 30.52 -17.37
N LEU A 7 -4.52 29.80 -17.63
CA LEU A 7 -4.58 28.75 -18.65
C LEU A 7 -4.40 29.32 -20.05
N LEU A 8 -5.08 30.43 -20.36
CA LEU A 8 -4.90 31.15 -21.63
C LEU A 8 -3.46 31.65 -21.82
N LEU A 9 -2.88 32.24 -20.77
CA LEU A 9 -1.50 32.75 -20.82
C LEU A 9 -0.48 31.64 -21.06
N LEU A 10 -0.67 30.47 -20.44
CA LEU A 10 0.19 29.31 -20.65
C LEU A 10 -0.01 28.67 -22.03
N ALA A 11 -1.24 28.57 -22.50
CA ALA A 11 -1.54 28.08 -23.85
C ALA A 11 -0.91 28.96 -24.94
N ASN A 12 -0.96 30.29 -24.78
CA ASN A 12 -0.28 31.24 -25.68
C ASN A 12 1.24 31.02 -25.69
N LYS A 13 1.84 30.79 -24.51
CA LYS A 13 3.29 30.54 -24.38
C LYS A 13 3.72 29.20 -24.96
N LEU A 14 2.81 28.22 -25.01
CA LEU A 14 3.04 26.88 -25.56
C LEU A 14 2.70 26.79 -27.06
N GLY A 15 2.16 27.87 -27.67
CA GLY A 15 1.83 27.91 -29.10
C GLY A 15 0.55 27.16 -29.48
N ILE A 16 -0.29 26.78 -28.51
CA ILE A 16 -1.49 25.94 -28.70
C ILE A 16 -2.81 26.71 -28.49
N ALA A 17 -2.74 28.04 -28.43
CA ALA A 17 -3.90 28.87 -28.12
C ALA A 17 -4.95 28.95 -29.24
N GLU A 18 -4.55 28.67 -30.49
CA GLU A 18 -5.45 28.71 -31.65
C GLU A 18 -6.46 27.54 -31.63
N GLU A 19 -6.13 26.44 -30.95
CA GLU A 19 -6.99 25.28 -30.82
C GLU A 19 -8.00 25.41 -29.66
N GLY A 20 -9.12 26.08 -29.92
CA GLY A 20 -10.18 26.27 -28.91
C GLY A 20 -10.73 24.97 -28.30
N LYS A 21 -10.72 23.85 -29.06
CA LYS A 21 -11.13 22.52 -28.57
C LYS A 21 -10.15 21.96 -27.53
N LEU A 22 -8.85 22.12 -27.77
CA LEU A 22 -7.79 21.72 -26.84
C LEU A 22 -7.89 22.53 -25.55
N LEU A 23 -8.08 23.85 -25.68
CA LEU A 23 -8.23 24.75 -24.53
C LEU A 23 -9.42 24.38 -23.63
N SER A 24 -10.58 24.09 -24.24
CA SER A 24 -11.76 23.64 -23.51
C SER A 24 -11.49 22.33 -22.77
N LYS A 25 -10.82 21.37 -23.44
CA LYS A 25 -10.47 20.08 -22.83
C LYS A 25 -9.50 20.24 -21.67
N ALA A 26 -8.47 21.07 -21.83
CA ALA A 26 -7.51 21.34 -20.75
C ALA A 26 -8.20 21.97 -19.53
N ALA A 27 -9.18 22.85 -19.73
CA ALA A 27 -9.98 23.43 -18.65
C ALA A 27 -10.86 22.39 -17.93
N GLU A 28 -11.45 21.44 -18.67
CA GLU A 28 -12.17 20.31 -18.07
C GLU A 28 -11.25 19.43 -17.22
N LEU A 29 -10.07 19.08 -17.75
CA LEU A 29 -9.09 18.25 -17.06
C LEU A 29 -8.57 18.93 -15.79
N GLU A 30 -8.30 20.24 -15.85
CA GLU A 30 -7.86 21.02 -14.70
C GLU A 30 -8.91 21.04 -13.59
N ARG A 31 -10.18 21.26 -13.93
CA ARG A 31 -11.28 21.22 -12.96
C ARG A 31 -11.46 19.83 -12.36
N LEU A 32 -11.36 18.78 -13.18
CA LEU A 32 -11.46 17.39 -12.72
C LEU A 32 -10.28 17.03 -11.80
N LEU A 33 -9.07 17.50 -12.14
CA LEU A 33 -7.88 17.33 -11.33
C LEU A 33 -8.00 18.04 -9.99
N GLN A 34 -8.53 19.26 -9.97
CA GLN A 34 -8.79 20.01 -8.74
C GLN A 34 -9.72 19.24 -7.80
N MET A 35 -10.73 18.55 -8.34
CA MET A 35 -11.67 17.73 -7.56
C MET A 35 -11.07 16.41 -7.06
N LYS A 36 -10.16 15.79 -7.84
CA LYS A 36 -9.54 14.50 -7.51
C LYS A 36 -8.28 14.65 -6.65
N LEU A 37 -7.64 15.81 -6.63
CA LEU A 37 -6.48 16.05 -5.79
C LEU A 37 -6.84 16.03 -4.30
N THR A 38 -6.20 15.12 -3.57
CA THR A 38 -6.23 15.10 -2.11
C THR A 38 -5.20 16.09 -1.54
N ALA A 39 -5.46 16.64 -0.35
CA ALA A 39 -4.54 17.53 0.34
C ALA A 39 -3.14 16.88 0.53
N GLY A 40 -2.07 17.62 0.20
CA GLY A 40 -0.68 17.15 0.34
C GLY A 40 0.05 16.83 -0.98
N ASN A 41 -0.51 17.19 -2.13
CA ASN A 41 0.23 17.13 -3.40
C ASN A 41 1.21 18.31 -3.53
N ASN A 42 2.38 18.06 -4.13
CA ASN A 42 3.46 19.04 -4.29
C ASN A 42 3.38 19.80 -5.63
N LEU A 43 2.22 19.82 -6.29
CA LEU A 43 2.06 20.42 -7.62
C LEU A 43 1.61 21.87 -7.48
N THR A 44 2.35 22.80 -8.08
CA THR A 44 1.93 24.20 -8.20
C THR A 44 0.79 24.34 -9.20
N ASP A 45 -0.05 25.36 -9.02
CA ASP A 45 -1.16 25.69 -9.95
C ASP A 45 -0.70 25.76 -11.39
N THR A 46 0.47 26.39 -11.63
CA THR A 46 1.09 26.48 -12.95
C THR A 46 1.46 25.10 -13.50
N SER A 47 2.09 24.24 -12.69
CA SER A 47 2.45 22.88 -13.11
C SER A 47 1.24 22.02 -13.46
N ARG A 48 0.14 22.14 -12.70
CA ARG A 48 -1.12 21.42 -12.95
C ARG A 48 -1.72 21.81 -14.29
N ILE A 49 -1.80 23.11 -14.58
CA ILE A 49 -2.32 23.62 -15.84
C ILE A 49 -1.47 23.17 -17.02
N VAL A 50 -0.14 23.28 -16.93
CA VAL A 50 0.76 22.86 -18.02
C VAL A 50 0.65 21.35 -18.28
N ILE A 51 0.55 20.52 -17.23
CA ILE A 51 0.33 19.08 -17.38
C ILE A 51 -1.03 18.79 -18.03
N CYS A 52 -2.10 19.50 -17.65
CA CYS A 52 -3.42 19.33 -18.27
C CYS A 52 -3.44 19.75 -19.75
N LEU A 53 -2.68 20.79 -20.12
CA LEU A 53 -2.52 21.20 -21.51
C LEU A 53 -1.76 20.14 -22.33
N ASP A 54 -0.67 19.58 -21.78
CA ASP A 54 0.10 18.50 -22.43
C ASP A 54 -0.75 17.22 -22.60
N LEU A 55 -1.54 16.84 -21.59
CA LEU A 55 -2.47 15.72 -21.69
C LEU A 55 -3.58 15.98 -22.72
N ALA A 56 -4.13 17.20 -22.78
CA ALA A 56 -5.11 17.58 -23.80
C ALA A 56 -4.52 17.52 -25.21
N ALA A 57 -3.29 18.00 -25.39
CA ALA A 57 -2.56 17.89 -26.66
C ALA A 57 -2.36 16.43 -27.06
N THR A 58 -1.98 15.56 -26.11
CA THR A 58 -1.85 14.11 -26.33
C THR A 58 -3.17 13.47 -26.79
N ILE A 59 -4.31 13.88 -26.23
CA ILE A 59 -5.63 13.36 -26.60
C ILE A 59 -6.04 13.79 -28.01
N TYR A 60 -5.71 15.01 -28.42
CA TYR A 60 -6.03 15.52 -29.76
C TYR A 60 -4.95 15.26 -30.81
N GLY A 61 -3.83 14.64 -30.42
CA GLY A 61 -2.70 14.39 -31.32
C GLY A 61 -1.96 15.65 -31.75
N ALA A 62 -2.02 16.72 -30.95
CA ALA A 62 -1.28 17.95 -31.19
C ALA A 62 0.16 17.81 -30.67
N ASP A 63 1.14 18.22 -31.49
CA ASP A 63 2.55 18.17 -31.13
C ASP A 63 2.90 19.34 -30.21
N LEU A 64 3.25 19.03 -28.96
CA LEU A 64 3.69 20.00 -27.97
C LEU A 64 5.16 19.75 -27.63
N ASP A 65 6.00 20.80 -27.70
CA ASP A 65 7.40 20.67 -27.35
C ASP A 65 7.58 20.37 -25.86
N HIS A 66 7.99 19.14 -25.56
CA HIS A 66 8.18 18.66 -24.19
C HIS A 66 9.19 19.51 -23.39
N LYS A 67 10.19 20.13 -24.05
CA LYS A 67 11.18 20.97 -23.35
C LYS A 67 10.56 22.28 -22.86
N THR A 68 9.76 22.94 -23.69
CA THR A 68 9.01 24.15 -23.28
C THR A 68 7.97 23.82 -22.21
N ALA A 69 7.30 22.67 -22.29
CA ALA A 69 6.36 22.20 -21.26
C ALA A 69 7.04 22.08 -19.88
N ILE A 70 8.20 21.41 -19.82
CA ILE A 70 8.99 21.31 -18.58
C ILE A 70 9.36 22.70 -18.06
N LYS A 71 9.85 23.59 -18.93
CA LYS A 71 10.26 24.95 -18.56
C LYS A 71 9.11 25.75 -17.94
N TYR A 72 7.93 25.73 -18.54
CA TYR A 72 6.77 26.47 -18.02
C TYR A 72 6.10 25.82 -16.82
N SER A 73 6.23 24.50 -16.65
CA SER A 73 5.73 23.80 -15.45
C SER A 73 6.52 24.14 -14.19
N GLY A 74 7.77 24.59 -14.32
CA GLY A 74 8.68 24.83 -13.20
C GLY A 74 9.20 23.54 -12.53
N LEU A 75 8.95 22.37 -13.13
CA LEU A 75 9.39 21.07 -12.62
C LEU A 75 10.70 20.64 -13.29
N LYS A 76 11.45 19.77 -12.61
CA LYS A 76 12.58 19.06 -13.23
C LYS A 76 12.03 17.99 -14.19
N GLY A 77 12.72 17.71 -15.30
CA GLY A 77 12.26 16.76 -16.32
C GLY A 77 11.76 15.39 -15.79
N PRO A 78 12.50 14.70 -14.91
CA PRO A 78 12.03 13.43 -14.33
C PRO A 78 10.79 13.60 -13.46
N THR A 79 10.71 14.68 -12.68
CA THR A 79 9.56 15.01 -11.84
C THR A 79 8.36 15.34 -12.71
N TYR A 80 8.53 16.12 -13.77
CA TYR A 80 7.48 16.45 -14.74
C TYR A 80 6.87 15.18 -15.34
N THR A 81 7.71 14.27 -15.83
CA THR A 81 7.25 13.00 -16.42
C THR A 81 6.49 12.15 -15.40
N SER A 82 6.97 12.10 -14.15
CA SER A 82 6.32 11.35 -13.07
C SER A 82 4.99 11.98 -12.66
N SER A 83 4.93 13.31 -12.56
CA SER A 83 3.73 14.07 -12.24
C SER A 83 2.70 14.00 -13.37
N LYS A 84 3.13 14.09 -14.64
CA LYS A 84 2.26 13.87 -15.81
C LYS A 84 1.61 12.50 -15.74
N LYS A 85 2.41 11.44 -15.55
CA LYS A 85 1.89 10.07 -15.40
C LYS A 85 0.97 9.93 -14.19
N MET A 86 1.29 10.55 -13.06
CA MET A 86 0.39 10.54 -11.88
C MET A 86 -0.97 11.14 -12.22
N VAL A 87 -0.98 12.33 -12.86
CA VAL A 87 -2.21 13.01 -13.24
C VAL A 87 -2.98 12.19 -14.27
N GLU A 88 -2.32 11.66 -15.29
CA GLU A 88 -2.93 10.78 -16.29
C GLU A 88 -3.62 9.56 -15.66
N ASN A 89 -2.96 8.91 -14.70
CA ASN A 89 -3.53 7.79 -13.95
C ASN A 89 -4.70 8.23 -13.05
N LEU A 90 -4.59 9.38 -12.39
CA LEU A 90 -5.61 9.91 -11.47
C LEU A 90 -6.89 10.33 -12.20
N LEU A 91 -6.74 10.87 -13.41
CA LEU A 91 -7.85 11.26 -14.28
C LEU A 91 -8.34 10.09 -15.15
N GLU A 92 -7.74 8.90 -14.98
CA GLU A 92 -8.07 7.67 -15.71
C GLU A 92 -8.03 7.85 -17.24
N LEU A 93 -7.18 8.76 -17.73
CA LEU A 93 -6.98 9.05 -19.15
C LEU A 93 -6.15 7.95 -19.85
N ASN A 94 -6.02 6.78 -19.23
CA ASN A 94 -5.10 5.71 -19.60
C ASN A 94 -5.35 5.25 -21.04
N ASN A 95 -4.61 5.85 -21.98
CA ASN A 95 -4.43 5.33 -23.34
C ASN A 95 -3.64 4.00 -23.30
N ASP A 96 -2.80 3.83 -22.29
CA ASP A 96 -2.07 2.60 -21.99
C ASP A 96 -2.96 1.57 -21.26
N LYS A 97 -4.09 1.21 -21.85
CA LYS A 97 -4.83 0.02 -21.40
C LYS A 97 -3.92 -1.18 -21.57
N LEU A 98 -3.51 -1.78 -20.46
CA LEU A 98 -2.61 -2.93 -20.43
C LEU A 98 -3.30 -4.13 -21.08
N THR A 99 -3.18 -4.20 -22.40
CA THR A 99 -3.84 -5.19 -23.23
C THR A 99 -3.01 -6.47 -23.23
N VAL A 100 -3.64 -7.63 -23.37
CA VAL A 100 -2.98 -8.93 -23.51
C VAL A 100 -1.85 -8.89 -24.54
N SER A 101 -2.07 -8.22 -25.68
CA SER A 101 -1.06 -8.01 -26.73
C SER A 101 0.17 -7.25 -26.22
N SER A 102 -0.04 -6.12 -25.54
CA SER A 102 1.07 -5.32 -24.98
C SER A 102 1.87 -6.08 -23.92
N LEU A 103 1.20 -6.91 -23.11
CA LEU A 103 1.83 -7.79 -22.13
C LEU A 103 2.67 -8.87 -22.81
N CYS A 104 2.11 -9.53 -23.84
CA CYS A 104 2.83 -10.57 -24.57
C CYS A 104 4.11 -10.03 -25.22
N LEU A 105 4.06 -8.82 -25.78
CA LEU A 105 5.23 -8.13 -26.32
C LEU A 105 6.27 -7.80 -25.23
N ASN A 106 5.83 -7.21 -24.12
CA ASN A 106 6.71 -6.84 -23.00
C ASN A 106 7.47 -8.04 -22.40
N PHE A 107 6.84 -9.22 -22.40
CA PHE A 107 7.40 -10.46 -21.85
C PHE A 107 7.89 -11.45 -22.92
N GLN A 108 7.90 -11.05 -24.20
CA GLN A 108 8.33 -11.88 -25.33
C GLN A 108 7.59 -13.24 -25.41
N CYS A 109 6.31 -13.27 -25.04
CA CYS A 109 5.46 -14.47 -25.01
C CYS A 109 4.32 -14.42 -26.05
N ASN A 110 4.66 -14.09 -27.30
CA ASN A 110 3.67 -13.91 -28.38
C ASN A 110 2.86 -15.17 -28.70
N GLY A 111 3.43 -16.36 -28.50
CA GLY A 111 2.74 -17.64 -28.72
C GLY A 111 1.61 -17.94 -27.71
N VAL A 112 1.47 -17.12 -26.67
CA VAL A 112 0.49 -17.31 -25.59
C VAL A 112 -0.75 -16.44 -25.76
N LYS A 113 -0.70 -15.45 -26.66
CA LYS A 113 -1.77 -14.45 -26.84
C LYS A 113 -3.16 -15.07 -27.03
N GLY A 114 -3.30 -16.02 -27.96
CA GLY A 114 -4.59 -16.64 -28.26
C GLY A 114 -5.16 -17.46 -27.09
N LEU A 115 -4.31 -18.15 -26.33
CA LEU A 115 -4.74 -18.87 -25.13
C LEU A 115 -5.14 -17.90 -24.01
N ALA A 116 -4.41 -16.80 -23.83
CA ALA A 116 -4.75 -15.79 -22.83
C ALA A 116 -6.11 -15.13 -23.12
N GLU A 117 -6.40 -14.83 -24.38
CA GLU A 117 -7.71 -14.29 -24.81
C GLU A 117 -8.84 -15.30 -24.60
N ASN A 118 -8.62 -16.59 -24.91
CA ASN A 118 -9.58 -17.65 -24.66
C ASN A 118 -9.87 -17.82 -23.15
N ILE A 119 -8.82 -17.82 -22.31
CA ILE A 119 -8.97 -17.90 -20.85
C ILE A 119 -9.79 -16.72 -20.33
N LEU A 120 -9.54 -15.50 -20.82
CA LEU A 120 -10.34 -14.32 -20.41
C LEU A 120 -11.82 -14.50 -20.71
N GLN A 121 -12.16 -14.90 -21.94
CA GLN A 121 -13.54 -15.15 -22.33
C GLN A 121 -14.18 -16.27 -21.50
N ASP A 122 -13.40 -17.30 -21.19
CA ASP A 122 -13.85 -18.43 -20.39
C ASP A 122 -14.16 -18.04 -18.94
N ILE A 123 -13.32 -17.20 -18.33
CA ILE A 123 -13.57 -16.69 -16.98
C ILE A 123 -14.80 -15.78 -16.98
N GLN A 124 -14.93 -14.87 -17.97
CA GLN A 124 -16.11 -14.00 -18.10
C GLN A 124 -17.42 -14.80 -18.14
N LYS A 125 -17.45 -15.89 -18.91
CA LYS A 125 -18.62 -16.79 -19.00
C LYS A 125 -18.90 -17.54 -17.71
N THR A 126 -17.85 -17.99 -17.01
CA THR A 126 -17.99 -18.85 -15.83
C THR A 126 -18.43 -18.05 -14.61
N THR A 127 -17.82 -16.88 -14.40
CA THR A 127 -18.07 -16.06 -13.21
C THR A 127 -19.40 -15.29 -13.32
N LYS A 128 -20.02 -15.19 -14.52
CA LYS A 128 -21.24 -14.37 -14.81
C LYS A 128 -21.15 -12.92 -14.30
N MET A 129 -19.96 -12.50 -13.91
CA MET A 129 -19.64 -11.18 -13.40
C MET A 129 -18.98 -10.44 -14.55
N GLU A 130 -19.44 -9.22 -14.82
CA GLU A 130 -18.72 -8.33 -15.71
C GLU A 130 -17.36 -8.04 -15.08
N LEU A 131 -16.34 -8.79 -15.50
CA LEU A 131 -14.98 -8.45 -15.17
C LEU A 131 -14.65 -7.15 -15.89
N ASP A 132 -14.34 -6.13 -15.09
CA ASP A 132 -13.91 -4.86 -15.63
C ASP A 132 -12.58 -5.02 -16.36
N MET A 133 -12.64 -5.15 -17.68
CA MET A 133 -11.49 -5.29 -18.57
C MET A 133 -10.60 -4.05 -18.60
N THR A 134 -11.03 -2.95 -17.98
CA THR A 134 -10.16 -1.77 -17.77
C THR A 134 -9.10 -2.05 -16.70
N LEU A 135 -9.33 -3.02 -15.81
CA LEU A 135 -8.39 -3.34 -14.74
C LEU A 135 -7.22 -4.20 -15.25
N PRO A 136 -5.97 -3.74 -15.10
CA PRO A 136 -4.78 -4.45 -15.60
C PRO A 136 -4.56 -5.82 -14.95
N GLN A 137 -5.17 -6.06 -13.78
CA GLN A 137 -5.04 -7.31 -13.04
C GLN A 137 -5.51 -8.54 -13.81
N TYR A 138 -6.63 -8.43 -14.55
CA TYR A 138 -7.22 -9.55 -15.26
C TYR A 138 -6.41 -9.89 -16.51
N ALA A 139 -5.94 -8.88 -17.24
CA ALA A 139 -5.04 -9.07 -18.38
C ALA A 139 -3.72 -9.74 -17.95
N CYS A 140 -3.11 -9.28 -16.85
CA CYS A 140 -1.90 -9.91 -16.30
C CYS A 140 -2.13 -11.36 -15.88
N MET A 141 -3.25 -11.64 -15.19
CA MET A 141 -3.54 -13.00 -14.70
C MET A 141 -3.78 -13.97 -15.86
N ALA A 142 -4.50 -13.55 -16.89
CA ALA A 142 -4.74 -14.36 -18.08
C ALA A 142 -3.45 -14.77 -18.78
N VAL A 143 -2.54 -13.82 -19.01
CA VAL A 143 -1.24 -14.10 -19.63
C VAL A 143 -0.41 -15.01 -18.74
N TYR A 144 -0.42 -14.78 -17.42
CA TYR A 144 0.33 -15.62 -16.48
C TYR A 144 -0.17 -17.08 -16.47
N GLN A 145 -1.48 -17.30 -16.46
CA GLN A 145 -2.07 -18.65 -16.50
C GLN A 145 -1.84 -19.34 -17.85
N ALA A 146 -1.94 -18.59 -18.94
CA ALA A 146 -1.64 -19.11 -20.27
C ALA A 146 -0.15 -19.48 -20.41
N CYS A 147 0.76 -18.71 -19.81
CA CYS A 147 2.19 -19.07 -19.71
C CYS A 147 2.41 -20.34 -18.88
N ARG A 148 1.65 -20.51 -17.78
CA ARG A 148 1.69 -21.71 -16.93
C ARG A 148 1.32 -22.96 -17.74
N ILE A 149 0.25 -22.89 -18.53
CA ILE A 149 -0.21 -24.00 -19.39
C ILE A 149 0.83 -24.33 -20.46
N ASN A 150 1.39 -23.31 -21.12
CA ASN A 150 2.43 -23.48 -22.14
C ASN A 150 3.84 -23.73 -21.58
N LYS A 151 3.98 -23.89 -20.26
CA LYS A 151 5.26 -24.11 -19.55
C LYS A 151 6.32 -23.03 -19.84
N ILE A 152 5.89 -21.81 -20.14
CA ILE A 152 6.79 -20.67 -20.33
C ILE A 152 7.14 -20.08 -18.97
N LYS A 153 8.44 -20.03 -18.67
CA LYS A 153 8.93 -19.51 -17.39
C LYS A 153 8.84 -17.99 -17.36
N LEU A 154 7.88 -17.48 -16.60
CA LEU A 154 7.66 -16.05 -16.41
C LEU A 154 7.94 -15.63 -14.96
N PRO A 155 8.72 -14.57 -14.70
CA PRO A 155 8.96 -14.11 -13.33
C PRO A 155 7.69 -13.48 -12.73
N LYS A 156 7.13 -14.14 -11.70
CA LYS A 156 5.92 -13.71 -11.00
C LYS A 156 5.97 -12.26 -10.50
N SER A 157 7.11 -11.80 -9.96
CA SER A 157 7.22 -10.43 -9.43
C SER A 157 6.96 -9.36 -10.49
N LYS A 158 7.51 -9.52 -11.71
CA LYS A 158 7.30 -8.56 -12.81
C LYS A 158 5.84 -8.48 -13.24
N MET A 159 5.10 -9.59 -13.19
CA MET A 159 3.66 -9.60 -13.50
C MET A 159 2.82 -8.93 -12.41
N VAL A 160 3.15 -9.19 -11.13
CA VAL A 160 2.48 -8.56 -9.99
C VAL A 160 2.64 -7.05 -10.04
N GLU A 161 3.85 -6.55 -10.32
CA GLU A 161 4.12 -5.10 -10.47
C GLU A 161 3.25 -4.45 -11.55
N LYS A 162 3.02 -5.12 -12.69
CA LYS A 162 2.18 -4.60 -13.79
C LYS A 162 0.68 -4.68 -13.49
N SER A 163 0.26 -5.65 -12.67
CA SER A 163 -1.14 -5.85 -12.29
C SER A 163 -1.70 -4.81 -11.30
N ARG A 164 -0.82 -3.98 -10.72
CA ARG A 164 -1.15 -3.02 -9.64
C ARG A 164 -1.74 -3.67 -8.38
N LEU A 165 -1.53 -4.97 -8.18
CA LEU A 165 -1.96 -5.72 -7.00
C LEU A 165 -0.83 -5.96 -6.00
N LYS A 166 -1.19 -6.09 -4.72
CA LYS A 166 -0.27 -6.63 -3.71
C LYS A 166 -0.12 -8.15 -3.90
N LEU A 167 1.04 -8.71 -3.55
CA LEU A 167 1.32 -10.14 -3.71
C LEU A 167 0.28 -11.07 -3.06
N GLY A 168 -0.28 -10.67 -1.91
CA GLY A 168 -1.35 -11.41 -1.24
C GLY A 168 -2.67 -11.42 -2.02
N GLN A 169 -3.03 -10.29 -2.65
CA GLN A 169 -4.22 -10.21 -3.51
C GLN A 169 -4.02 -11.01 -4.80
N TRP A 170 -2.82 -10.91 -5.39
CA TRP A 170 -2.46 -11.71 -6.56
C TRP A 170 -2.60 -13.21 -6.28
N SER A 171 -2.08 -13.69 -5.15
CA SER A 171 -2.09 -15.13 -4.82
C SER A 171 -3.50 -15.67 -4.62
N LYS A 172 -4.43 -14.86 -4.08
CA LYS A 172 -5.85 -15.23 -3.99
C LYS A 172 -6.49 -15.36 -5.37
N LEU A 173 -6.27 -14.36 -6.23
CA LEU A 173 -6.79 -14.34 -7.59
C LEU A 173 -6.21 -15.49 -8.43
N GLU A 174 -4.92 -15.78 -8.26
CA GLU A 174 -4.23 -16.90 -8.91
C GLU A 174 -4.84 -18.24 -8.52
N ALA A 175 -5.17 -18.45 -7.24
CA ALA A 175 -5.81 -19.68 -6.77
C ALA A 175 -7.23 -19.85 -7.31
N GLU A 176 -8.01 -18.76 -7.39
CA GLU A 176 -9.35 -18.77 -7.97
C GLU A 176 -9.31 -19.10 -9.46
N TRP A 177 -8.45 -18.41 -10.22
CA TRP A 177 -8.28 -18.65 -11.64
C TRP A 177 -7.72 -20.05 -11.93
N ALA A 178 -6.79 -20.53 -11.10
CA ALA A 178 -6.25 -21.88 -11.24
C ALA A 178 -7.35 -22.93 -11.14
N LYS A 179 -8.26 -22.82 -10.17
CA LYS A 179 -9.38 -23.78 -10.01
C LYS A 179 -10.27 -23.82 -11.26
N ILE A 180 -10.71 -22.65 -11.74
CA ILE A 180 -11.60 -22.56 -12.90
C ILE A 180 -10.93 -23.10 -14.17
N ILE A 181 -9.65 -22.77 -14.35
CA ILE A 181 -8.86 -23.21 -15.50
C ILE A 181 -8.60 -24.72 -15.41
N ASP A 182 -8.17 -25.22 -14.27
CA ASP A 182 -7.85 -26.63 -14.08
C ASP A 182 -9.12 -27.50 -14.20
N GLU A 183 -10.28 -27.03 -13.75
CA GLU A 183 -11.58 -27.68 -14.01
C GLU A 183 -11.87 -27.78 -15.51
N LYS A 184 -11.71 -26.68 -16.27
CA LYS A 184 -11.93 -26.68 -17.72
C LYS A 184 -10.92 -27.54 -18.47
N PHE A 185 -9.63 -27.44 -18.16
CA PHE A 185 -8.59 -28.25 -18.79
C PHE A 185 -8.70 -29.72 -18.40
N ALA A 186 -9.09 -30.06 -17.17
CA ALA A 186 -9.37 -31.43 -16.77
C ALA A 186 -10.59 -32.00 -17.53
N VAL A 187 -11.63 -31.20 -17.78
CA VAL A 187 -12.77 -31.58 -18.62
C VAL A 187 -12.33 -31.80 -20.08
N VAL A 188 -11.42 -30.97 -20.62
CA VAL A 188 -10.86 -31.16 -21.96
C VAL A 188 -10.03 -32.45 -22.05
N MET A 189 -9.22 -32.78 -21.04
CA MET A 189 -8.46 -34.03 -20.99
C MET A 189 -9.37 -35.27 -20.81
N LYS A 190 -10.51 -35.12 -20.13
CA LYS A 190 -11.53 -36.18 -20.02
C LYS A 190 -12.35 -36.36 -21.31
N ARG A 191 -12.47 -35.32 -22.14
CA ARG A 191 -13.15 -35.38 -23.45
C ARG A 191 -12.38 -36.16 -24.52
N GLY A 192 -11.09 -36.46 -24.31
CA GLY A 192 -10.28 -37.32 -25.19
C GLY A 192 -10.41 -38.82 -24.95
N ARG A 193 -11.23 -39.26 -23.98
CA ARG A 193 -11.50 -40.67 -23.71
C ARG A 193 -13.01 -40.91 -23.86
N PRO A 194 -13.49 -41.85 -24.70
CA PRO A 194 -14.92 -42.05 -24.86
C PRO A 194 -15.52 -42.45 -23.51
N ALA A 195 -16.46 -41.64 -23.04
CA ALA A 195 -17.15 -41.85 -21.79
C ALA A 195 -18.08 -43.06 -21.90
N LYS A 196 -17.86 -44.09 -21.08
CA LYS A 196 -18.92 -45.04 -20.75
C LYS A 196 -19.89 -44.33 -19.80
N VAL A 197 -21.07 -44.04 -20.31
CA VAL A 197 -22.24 -43.58 -19.57
C VAL A 197 -22.58 -44.59 -18.48
N LYS A 198 -22.67 -44.13 -17.23
CA LYS A 198 -23.56 -44.71 -16.23
C LYS A 198 -24.20 -43.58 -15.44
N VAL A 199 -25.49 -43.40 -15.71
CA VAL A 199 -26.46 -42.69 -14.87
C VAL A 199 -26.96 -43.71 -13.86
N VAL A 200 -26.82 -43.45 -12.56
CA VAL A 200 -27.79 -43.89 -11.52
C VAL A 200 -27.79 -42.83 -10.42
N ASP A 201 -29.01 -42.44 -10.06
CA ASP A 201 -29.43 -41.47 -9.08
C ASP A 201 -29.25 -41.95 -7.63
N ASP A 202 -29.28 -40.97 -6.72
CA ASP A 202 -29.55 -40.99 -5.27
C ASP A 202 -29.41 -42.29 -4.43
N GLU A 203 -28.64 -42.21 -3.33
CA GLU A 203 -29.14 -42.22 -1.94
C GLU A 203 -27.99 -42.38 -0.92
N LYS A 204 -28.23 -41.82 0.27
CA LYS A 204 -27.31 -41.66 1.40
C LYS A 204 -26.81 -42.99 1.98
N ALA A 205 -25.53 -43.08 2.31
CA ALA A 205 -25.04 -43.82 3.48
C ALA A 205 -23.67 -43.26 3.92
N MET A 206 -23.60 -42.85 5.18
CA MET A 206 -22.35 -42.63 5.90
C MET A 206 -21.60 -43.96 5.99
N ASP A 207 -20.30 -43.96 5.70
CA ASP A 207 -19.37 -44.72 6.52
C ASP A 207 -18.00 -44.04 6.47
N ILE A 208 -17.56 -43.57 7.65
CA ILE A 208 -16.28 -42.89 7.85
C ILE A 208 -15.32 -43.96 8.35
N ASP A 209 -14.41 -44.40 7.49
CA ASP A 209 -13.28 -45.22 7.92
C ASP A 209 -12.06 -44.35 8.24
N THR A 210 -11.62 -44.52 9.48
CA THR A 210 -10.55 -43.84 10.21
C THR A 210 -9.16 -44.23 9.73
N SER A 211 -8.30 -43.25 9.37
CA SER A 211 -6.92 -43.10 9.93
C SER A 211 -6.04 -42.10 9.15
N PRO A 212 -5.09 -41.41 9.81
CA PRO A 212 -4.96 -39.97 9.68
C PRO A 212 -3.72 -39.51 8.88
N LYS A 213 -3.93 -38.58 7.95
CA LYS A 213 -2.86 -37.68 7.46
C LYS A 213 -2.99 -36.36 8.20
N LYS A 214 -1.94 -36.00 8.95
CA LYS A 214 -1.85 -34.78 9.75
C LYS A 214 -1.89 -33.55 8.86
N GLU A 215 -3.08 -33.02 8.65
CA GLU A 215 -3.28 -31.63 8.26
C GLU A 215 -3.19 -30.78 9.52
N ILE A 216 -2.18 -29.90 9.58
CA ILE A 216 -2.10 -28.87 10.62
C ILE A 216 -3.15 -27.81 10.25
N VAL A 217 -4.41 -28.13 10.54
CA VAL A 217 -5.47 -27.15 10.69
C VAL A 217 -5.16 -26.46 12.01
N ILE A 218 -4.66 -25.22 11.93
CA ILE A 218 -4.65 -24.34 13.10
C ILE A 218 -6.11 -23.97 13.35
N GLU A 219 -6.84 -24.86 14.02
CA GLU A 219 -7.98 -24.45 14.82
C GLU A 219 -7.41 -23.51 15.87
N ARG A 220 -7.57 -22.20 15.64
CA ARG A 220 -7.58 -21.26 16.75
C ARG A 220 -8.76 -21.65 17.62
N LYS A 221 -8.54 -22.57 18.55
CA LYS A 221 -9.39 -22.73 19.72
C LYS A 221 -9.44 -21.35 20.34
N VAL A 222 -10.57 -20.67 20.15
CA VAL A 222 -10.87 -19.44 20.86
C VAL A 222 -10.85 -19.83 22.32
N GLU A 223 -9.78 -19.47 23.04
CA GLU A 223 -9.71 -19.69 24.49
C GLU A 223 -10.96 -19.06 25.10
N SER A 224 -11.64 -19.80 25.98
CA SER A 224 -12.80 -19.28 26.70
C SER A 224 -12.41 -17.97 27.37
N TYR A 225 -13.26 -16.95 27.26
CA TYR A 225 -12.99 -15.62 27.82
C TYR A 225 -12.63 -15.69 29.31
N GLU A 226 -13.26 -16.60 30.05
CA GLU A 226 -12.99 -16.83 31.47
C GLU A 226 -11.56 -17.33 31.73
N ASP A 227 -11.03 -18.20 30.88
CA ASP A 227 -9.69 -18.75 31.02
C ASP A 227 -8.62 -17.71 30.66
N TRP A 228 -8.85 -16.95 29.59
CA TRP A 228 -8.00 -15.81 29.22
C TRP A 228 -7.99 -14.74 30.32
N LYS A 229 -9.17 -14.38 30.84
CA LYS A 229 -9.34 -13.37 31.90
C LYS A 229 -8.61 -13.79 33.18
N ARG A 230 -8.77 -15.05 33.61
CA ARG A 230 -8.05 -15.60 34.77
C ARG A 230 -6.54 -15.50 34.58
N ARG A 231 -6.03 -15.94 33.43
CA ARG A 231 -4.60 -15.91 33.10
C ARG A 231 -4.03 -14.48 33.10
N MET A 232 -4.74 -13.53 32.51
CA MET A 232 -4.31 -12.12 32.47
C MET A 232 -4.33 -11.47 33.86
N LEU A 233 -5.37 -11.72 34.66
CA LEU A 233 -5.46 -11.18 36.02
C LEU A 233 -4.38 -11.77 36.93
N GLU A 234 -4.16 -13.08 36.87
CA GLU A 234 -3.14 -13.75 37.67
C GLU A 234 -1.72 -13.26 37.32
N GLN A 235 -1.44 -13.07 36.02
CA GLN A 235 -0.18 -12.50 35.57
C GLN A 235 0.01 -11.06 36.10
N ALA A 236 -1.04 -10.23 36.05
CA ALA A 236 -0.99 -8.87 36.55
C ALA A 236 -0.77 -8.81 38.08
N TYR A 237 -1.47 -9.65 38.86
CA TYR A 237 -1.29 -9.71 40.32
C TYR A 237 0.11 -10.18 40.71
N LYS A 238 0.65 -11.18 40.01
CA LYS A 238 2.00 -11.68 40.26
C LYS A 238 3.07 -10.63 39.98
N GLU A 239 2.92 -9.87 38.89
CA GLU A 239 3.82 -8.74 38.60
C GLU A 239 3.74 -7.65 39.68
N LEU A 240 2.54 -7.36 40.19
CA LEU A 240 2.32 -6.40 41.26
C LEU A 240 3.01 -6.82 42.56
N GLU A 241 2.91 -8.10 42.93
CA GLU A 241 3.55 -8.67 44.11
C GLU A 241 5.09 -8.61 43.99
N VAL A 242 5.64 -8.88 42.82
CA VAL A 242 7.08 -8.74 42.54
C VAL A 242 7.53 -7.29 42.73
N LEU A 243 6.79 -6.33 42.16
CA LEU A 243 7.09 -4.91 42.31
C LEU A 243 6.99 -4.43 43.76
N GLU A 244 6.03 -4.97 44.53
CA GLU A 244 5.91 -4.65 45.95
C GLU A 244 7.09 -5.20 46.76
N ASN A 245 7.51 -6.43 46.48
CA ASN A 245 8.68 -7.04 47.11
C ASN A 245 9.96 -6.29 46.74
N GLU A 246 10.14 -5.91 45.48
CA GLU A 246 11.26 -5.04 45.08
C GLU A 246 11.23 -3.70 45.81
N ARG A 247 10.04 -3.09 45.97
CA ARG A 247 9.90 -1.84 46.73
C ARG A 247 10.25 -2.02 48.20
N LYS A 248 9.88 -3.16 48.82
CA LYS A 248 10.24 -3.51 50.21
C LYS A 248 11.76 -3.70 50.36
N ILE A 249 12.39 -4.40 49.42
CA ILE A 249 13.85 -4.61 49.39
C ILE A 249 14.58 -3.27 49.19
N LYS A 250 14.14 -2.43 48.25
CA LYS A 250 14.73 -1.10 48.03
C LYS A 250 14.61 -0.23 49.28
N LYS A 251 13.48 -0.27 50.00
CA LYS A 251 13.29 0.45 51.27
C LYS A 251 14.18 -0.07 52.40
N SER A 252 14.39 -1.38 52.52
CA SER A 252 15.26 -1.96 53.55
C SER A 252 16.75 -1.66 53.29
N VAL A 253 17.19 -1.77 52.04
CA VAL A 253 18.57 -1.41 51.62
C VAL A 253 18.85 0.08 51.84
N THR A 254 17.89 0.95 51.51
CA THR A 254 18.02 2.39 51.77
C THR A 254 18.14 2.68 53.26
N ARG A 255 17.36 2.02 54.12
CA ARG A 255 17.43 2.18 55.58
C ARG A 255 18.77 1.71 56.17
N LEU A 256 19.34 0.62 55.63
CA LEU A 256 20.67 0.13 56.03
C LEU A 256 21.80 1.09 55.59
N SER A 257 21.72 1.64 54.37
CA SER A 257 22.72 2.61 53.88
C SER A 257 22.76 3.92 54.68
N ILE A 258 21.60 4.41 55.14
CA ILE A 258 21.51 5.62 55.97
C ILE A 258 22.11 5.36 57.36
N HIS A 259 21.96 4.15 57.90
CA HIS A 259 22.54 3.78 59.19
C HIS A 259 24.06 3.70 59.13
N GLU A 260 24.62 3.14 58.06
CA GLU A 260 26.08 3.02 57.89
C GLU A 260 26.75 4.38 57.64
N GLU A 261 26.09 5.29 56.91
CA GLU A 261 26.65 6.62 56.64
C GLU A 261 26.58 7.58 57.84
N SER A 262 25.63 7.37 58.77
CA SER A 262 25.55 8.10 60.04
C SER A 262 26.67 7.75 61.03
N LEU A 263 27.29 6.57 60.92
CA LEU A 263 28.37 6.12 61.80
C LEU A 263 29.77 6.59 61.36
N ARG A 264 29.91 7.08 60.11
CA ARG A 264 31.21 7.50 59.53
C ARG A 264 31.50 9.00 59.58
N ARG A 265 30.56 9.85 60.02
CA ARG A 265 30.77 11.31 60.06
C ARG A 265 31.26 11.78 61.44
N SER A 266 32.58 11.93 61.57
CA SER A 266 33.22 12.67 62.67
C SER A 266 33.15 14.19 62.41
N PRO A 267 32.90 15.06 63.40
CA PRO A 267 32.72 16.49 63.17
C PRO A 267 34.07 17.22 63.07
N ARG A 268 34.48 17.61 61.85
CA ARG A 268 35.65 18.49 61.64
C ARG A 268 35.20 19.96 61.62
N LYS A 269 35.75 20.75 62.54
CA LYS A 269 35.56 22.20 62.71
C LYS A 269 36.05 22.97 61.47
N THR A 270 35.28 23.96 61.04
CA THR A 270 35.65 24.95 60.00
C THR A 270 36.54 26.05 60.58
N PRO A 271 37.29 26.77 59.73
CA PRO A 271 37.55 28.19 59.96
C PRO A 271 36.90 29.10 58.91
N ILE A 272 36.62 30.31 59.37
CA ILE A 272 35.77 31.36 58.81
C ILE A 272 36.51 32.24 57.78
N LYS A 273 35.78 32.57 56.70
CA LYS A 273 35.76 33.75 55.79
C LYS A 273 37.06 34.51 55.44
N SER A 274 37.14 34.86 54.14
CA SER A 274 37.32 36.26 53.73
C SER A 274 36.59 36.55 52.39
N PRO A 275 36.20 37.81 52.09
CA PRO A 275 35.39 38.14 50.92
C PRO A 275 36.20 38.95 49.89
N GLN A 276 36.31 38.54 48.62
CA GLN A 276 36.59 39.48 47.52
C GLN A 276 36.15 38.98 46.12
N LYS A 277 35.48 39.92 45.43
CA LYS A 277 35.52 40.31 44.01
C LYS A 277 35.06 39.34 42.91
N THR A 278 34.07 39.83 42.15
CA THR A 278 33.68 39.38 40.80
C THR A 278 34.74 39.75 39.76
N PRO A 279 34.78 39.08 38.58
CA PRO A 279 34.22 39.75 37.41
C PRO A 279 33.45 38.87 36.39
N GLN A 280 32.58 39.60 35.70
CA GLN A 280 31.83 39.40 34.45
C GLN A 280 32.12 38.23 33.47
N LYS A 281 31.00 37.62 33.05
CA LYS A 281 30.51 37.32 31.68
C LYS A 281 31.45 36.64 30.66
N PHE A 282 31.09 35.43 30.20
CA PHE A 282 30.47 35.11 28.88
C PHE A 282 30.61 33.60 28.59
N SER A 283 29.50 32.89 28.32
CA SER A 283 29.34 32.13 27.07
C SER A 283 27.91 31.56 26.97
N PRO A 284 27.39 31.38 25.74
CA PRO A 284 25.96 31.34 25.48
C PRO A 284 25.55 30.02 24.83
N TYR A 285 25.18 29.00 25.61
CA TYR A 285 24.44 27.86 25.06
C TYR A 285 23.46 27.30 26.10
N LYS A 286 22.21 27.77 26.03
CA LYS A 286 21.07 27.04 26.62
C LYS A 286 20.71 25.90 25.67
N GLY A 287 21.13 24.68 26.02
CA GLY A 287 20.54 23.46 25.46
C GLY A 287 19.15 23.21 26.07
N PRO A 288 18.20 22.60 25.33
CA PRO A 288 16.86 22.35 25.84
C PRO A 288 16.87 21.22 26.87
N ARG A 289 16.39 21.51 28.08
CA ARG A 289 16.16 20.52 29.14
C ARG A 289 14.98 19.62 28.76
N LYS A 290 15.21 18.31 28.75
CA LYS A 290 14.20 17.27 28.71
C LYS A 290 13.66 17.06 30.12
N ASP A 291 12.63 17.80 30.51
CA ASP A 291 11.78 17.42 31.65
C ASP A 291 10.46 16.89 31.07
N GLY A 292 10.35 15.57 31.09
CA GLY A 292 9.16 14.85 30.65
C GLY A 292 8.02 15.00 31.64
N VAL A 293 6.91 15.56 31.18
CA VAL A 293 5.57 15.29 31.71
C VAL A 293 4.59 15.30 30.54
N ILE A 294 4.40 14.16 29.89
CA ILE A 294 3.28 13.96 28.95
C ILE A 294 2.04 13.76 29.84
N ARG A 295 1.22 14.81 30.01
CA ARG A 295 -0.11 14.68 30.61
C ARG A 295 -1.05 14.06 29.57
N LEU A 296 -1.36 12.78 29.73
CA LEU A 296 -2.48 12.12 29.06
C LEU A 296 -3.78 12.64 29.68
N VAL A 297 -4.55 13.42 28.91
CA VAL A 297 -5.91 13.82 29.29
C VAL A 297 -6.85 12.77 28.72
N PHE A 298 -7.25 11.80 29.55
CA PHE A 298 -8.44 11.01 29.30
C PHE A 298 -9.61 11.63 30.07
N PRO A 299 -10.75 11.90 29.41
CA PRO A 299 -11.98 12.24 30.10
C PRO A 299 -12.48 11.04 30.93
N LYS A 300 -12.63 11.26 32.24
CA LYS A 300 -13.52 10.52 33.16
C LYS A 300 -14.70 11.46 33.41
N ASP A 301 -15.97 11.08 33.50
CA ASP A 301 -16.78 9.89 33.28
C ASP A 301 -18.23 10.46 33.23
N PHE A 302 -19.20 9.61 32.88
CA PHE A 302 -20.67 9.77 33.04
C PHE A 302 -21.45 10.50 31.93
#